data_AF-E1QFR4-F1
#
_entry.id   AF-E1QFR4-F1
#
_cell.length_a   1.000
_cell.length_b   1.000
_cell.length_c   1.000
_cell.angle_alpha   90.00
_cell.angle_beta   90.00
_cell.angle_gamma   90.00
#
_symmetry.space_group_name_H-M   'P 1'
#
loop_
_entity.id
_entity.type
_entity.pdbx_description
1 polymer ?
#
loop_
_entity_poly.entity_id
_entity_poly.type
_entity_poly.pdbx_seq_one_letter_code
_entity_poly.pdbx_strand_id
1 'polypeptide(L)'
;MYNHVVLDISGKCNARCTWCVTGYRNRQGVAYGRYMTPQDVAKVIDYLREQRIITPDAYFFLYNWGEPLINPHFAEIVEELNRREVTYIISTNASRVVEFAGADDLRNLRAIVFSMCGFSQASYERVHGFNFEKIKNNIQRIMANYRAHGFAGKAEIRYHVYQFNLDEIPGVLAFAKENHLGLSPTYAGIPDLKRLMAYFADDMEPGQLKDVSRDLIFHYVDEVAARMPADYRCPYHDALLIDDDFQVLTCCLVTPEMENYSIGNLFDLDLERMRELKVSQPICAECYRLAAPYLVNNRPYPKLVDELDLRLDSYDPARPLYVWGAKRMGVEAAARLRAMGLEPAGFIEDDDDAPAVAIDPAALHGVGVLEAGGARPFVVVASEYMHPKIQALQRMGYRPRQDYEVTAVVKRDY
;
A
#
# COMPACT_ATOMS: atom_id res chain seq x y z
N MET A 1 -4.36 -3.24 23.87
CA MET A 1 -3.31 -3.96 23.16
C MET A 1 -3.28 -3.49 21.73
N TYR A 2 -2.11 -3.51 21.11
CA TYR A 2 -1.89 -3.21 19.71
C TYR A 2 -1.89 -4.50 18.89
N ASN A 3 -2.50 -4.51 17.71
CA ASN A 3 -2.40 -5.62 16.76
C ASN A 3 -1.48 -5.28 15.56
N HIS A 4 -1.09 -4.01 15.43
CA HIS A 4 -0.26 -3.50 14.36
C HIS A 4 1.02 -2.92 14.96
N VAL A 5 2.15 -3.60 14.73
CA VAL A 5 3.47 -3.18 15.20
C VAL A 5 4.34 -2.82 14.01
N VAL A 6 4.95 -1.66 14.04
CA VAL A 6 6.03 -1.24 13.15
C VAL A 6 7.32 -1.30 13.95
N LEU A 7 8.26 -2.12 13.51
CA LEU A 7 9.57 -2.29 14.14
C LEU A 7 10.64 -2.01 13.08
N ASP A 8 11.33 -0.89 13.19
CA ASP A 8 12.38 -0.54 12.24
C ASP A 8 13.65 -1.35 12.55
N ILE A 9 13.78 -2.53 11.94
CA ILE A 9 14.94 -3.40 12.15
C ILE A 9 16.23 -2.82 11.55
N SER A 10 16.13 -1.72 10.80
CA SER A 10 17.26 -1.03 10.21
C SER A 10 17.06 0.48 10.28
N GLY A 11 17.75 1.18 11.18
CA GLY A 11 17.78 2.65 11.16
C GLY A 11 18.50 3.25 9.94
N LYS A 12 18.93 2.40 8.98
CA LYS A 12 19.75 2.75 7.82
C LYS A 12 19.03 2.41 6.53
N CYS A 13 19.28 3.21 5.51
CA CYS A 13 18.86 2.93 4.13
C CYS A 13 20.00 3.31 3.18
N ASN A 14 20.10 2.64 2.04
CA ASN A 14 21.09 2.92 1.00
C ASN A 14 20.53 3.74 -0.17
N ALA A 15 19.24 4.09 -0.15
CA ALA A 15 18.61 4.97 -1.13
C ALA A 15 18.83 6.46 -0.80
N ARG A 16 18.64 7.33 -1.79
CA ARG A 16 18.83 8.79 -1.67
C ARG A 16 17.55 9.57 -1.94
N CYS A 17 16.40 9.04 -1.51
CA CYS A 17 15.08 9.62 -1.79
C CYS A 17 14.99 11.09 -1.34
N THR A 18 14.55 11.98 -2.22
CA THR A 18 14.46 13.43 -1.95
C THR A 18 13.55 13.80 -0.78
N TRP A 19 12.45 13.04 -0.61
CA TRP A 19 11.36 13.39 0.30
C TRP A 19 11.30 12.54 1.57
N CYS A 20 11.93 11.35 1.60
CA CYS A 20 11.96 10.52 2.80
C CYS A 20 13.06 10.97 3.77
N VAL A 21 12.86 10.70 5.07
CA VAL A 21 13.75 11.14 6.14
C VAL A 21 15.18 10.63 5.94
N THR A 22 15.36 9.32 5.78
CA THR A 22 16.69 8.70 5.60
C THR A 22 17.34 9.07 4.29
N GLY A 23 16.59 9.07 3.19
CA GLY A 23 17.08 9.41 1.86
C GLY A 23 17.55 10.86 1.76
N TYR A 24 16.82 11.79 2.39
CA TYR A 24 17.18 13.20 2.43
C TYR A 24 18.47 13.42 3.21
N ARG A 25 18.63 12.77 4.38
CA ARG A 25 19.88 12.80 5.16
C ARG A 25 21.05 12.15 4.40
N ASN A 26 20.81 11.04 3.71
CA ASN A 26 21.83 10.39 2.88
C ASN A 26 22.35 11.32 1.76
N ARG A 27 21.49 12.17 1.18
CA ARG A 27 21.91 13.19 0.21
C ARG A 27 22.80 14.27 0.82
N GLN A 28 22.70 14.49 2.14
CA GLN A 28 23.54 15.41 2.90
C GLN A 28 24.79 14.73 3.47
N GLY A 29 25.01 13.45 3.20
CA GLY A 29 26.13 12.68 3.76
C GLY A 29 25.98 12.35 5.24
N VAL A 30 24.77 12.44 5.79
CA VAL A 30 24.47 12.15 7.19
C VAL A 30 23.88 10.75 7.29
N ALA A 31 24.66 9.81 7.81
CA ALA A 31 24.17 8.48 8.18
C ALA A 31 23.72 8.47 9.64
N TYR A 32 22.63 7.75 9.93
CA TYR A 32 22.14 7.57 11.30
C TYR A 32 21.61 6.14 11.49
N GLY A 33 21.26 5.81 12.74
CA GLY A 33 20.64 4.53 13.09
C GLY A 33 21.61 3.35 13.16
N ARG A 34 21.11 2.23 13.66
CA ARG A 34 21.82 0.95 13.77
C ARG A 34 21.03 -0.17 13.10
N TYR A 35 21.66 -1.33 12.98
CA TYR A 35 20.97 -2.56 12.63
C TYR A 35 20.54 -3.26 13.91
N MET A 36 19.28 -3.68 14.01
CA MET A 36 18.85 -4.57 15.08
C MET A 36 19.44 -5.96 14.86
N THR A 37 19.83 -6.61 15.95
CA THR A 37 20.25 -8.03 15.96
C THR A 37 19.04 -8.95 16.15
N PRO A 38 19.18 -10.26 15.93
CA PRO A 38 18.11 -11.22 16.24
C PRO A 38 17.72 -11.18 17.74
N GLN A 39 18.70 -10.96 18.62
CA GLN A 39 18.49 -10.83 20.07
C GLN A 39 17.69 -9.57 20.42
N ASP A 40 17.91 -8.46 19.70
CA ASP A 40 17.11 -7.24 19.90
C ASP A 40 15.64 -7.47 19.53
N VAL A 41 15.39 -8.11 18.38
CA VAL A 41 14.03 -8.41 17.90
C VAL A 41 13.33 -9.38 18.84
N ALA A 42 14.02 -10.44 19.27
CA ALA A 42 13.57 -11.37 20.30
C ALA A 42 13.15 -10.64 21.58
N LYS A 43 14.03 -9.78 22.11
CA LYS A 43 13.78 -9.00 23.33
C LYS A 43 12.54 -8.11 23.20
N VAL A 44 12.35 -7.46 22.06
CA VAL A 44 11.15 -6.64 21.79
C VAL A 44 9.89 -7.51 21.81
N ILE A 45 9.86 -8.61 21.06
CA ILE A 45 8.68 -9.48 20.97
C ILE A 45 8.32 -10.07 22.33
N ASP A 46 9.33 -10.56 23.06
CA ASP A 46 9.14 -11.20 24.36
C ASP A 46 8.57 -10.18 25.37
N TYR A 47 9.14 -8.97 25.44
CA TYR A 47 8.63 -7.90 26.28
C TYR A 47 7.19 -7.50 25.93
N LEU A 48 6.88 -7.30 24.64
CA LEU A 48 5.55 -6.92 24.18
C LEU A 48 4.48 -7.96 24.55
N ARG A 49 4.82 -9.25 24.51
CA ARG A 49 3.93 -10.35 24.88
C ARG A 49 3.77 -10.46 26.40
N GLU A 50 4.88 -10.44 27.15
CA GLU A 50 4.89 -10.55 28.62
C GLU A 50 4.09 -9.43 29.27
N GLN A 51 4.27 -8.19 28.79
CA GLN A 51 3.55 -7.01 29.28
C GLN A 51 2.12 -6.89 28.72
N ARG A 52 1.67 -7.85 27.89
CA ARG A 52 0.37 -7.82 27.20
C ARG A 52 0.15 -6.48 26.47
N ILE A 53 1.18 -5.97 25.80
CA ILE A 53 1.10 -4.74 25.00
C ILE A 53 0.50 -5.06 23.64
N ILE A 54 0.80 -6.23 23.09
CA ILE A 54 0.28 -6.68 21.79
C ILE A 54 -0.75 -7.79 21.92
N THR A 55 -1.64 -7.91 20.94
CA THR A 55 -2.57 -9.03 20.84
C THR A 55 -1.85 -10.31 20.34
N PRO A 56 -2.39 -11.51 20.60
CA PRO A 56 -1.78 -12.76 20.12
C PRO A 56 -1.66 -12.84 18.59
N ASP A 57 -2.57 -12.20 17.86
CA ASP A 57 -2.63 -12.13 16.39
C ASP A 57 -1.89 -10.90 15.81
N ALA A 58 -1.11 -10.19 16.63
CA ALA A 58 -0.37 -9.02 16.18
C ALA A 58 0.65 -9.38 15.08
N TYR A 59 0.77 -8.48 14.10
CA TYR A 59 1.69 -8.63 12.98
C TYR A 59 2.66 -7.43 12.90
N PHE A 60 3.85 -7.71 12.37
CA PHE A 60 5.00 -6.80 12.44
C PHE A 60 5.40 -6.30 11.06
N PHE A 61 5.41 -4.99 10.86
CA PHE A 61 6.07 -4.35 9.73
C PHE A 61 7.53 -4.15 10.10
N LEU A 62 8.45 -4.81 9.41
CA LEU A 62 9.88 -4.73 9.70
C LEU A 62 10.56 -3.51 9.05
N TYR A 63 9.83 -2.41 8.90
CA TYR A 63 10.31 -1.22 8.22
C TYR A 63 9.54 0.02 8.66
N ASN A 64 10.23 1.14 8.74
CA ASN A 64 9.62 2.46 8.68
C ASN A 64 10.43 3.37 7.75
N TRP A 65 11.61 3.80 8.22
CA TRP A 65 12.52 4.68 7.49
C TRP A 65 13.74 3.95 6.93
N GLY A 66 14.01 2.76 7.43
CA GLY A 66 15.05 1.84 7.00
C GLY A 66 14.87 1.13 5.67
N GLU A 67 15.91 0.40 5.28
CA GLU A 67 15.84 -0.68 4.30
C GLU A 67 16.11 -2.04 5.01
N PRO A 68 15.10 -2.90 5.22
CA PRO A 68 15.29 -4.12 5.99
C PRO A 68 16.31 -5.09 5.38
N LEU A 69 16.38 -5.19 4.04
CA LEU A 69 17.25 -6.18 3.40
C LEU A 69 18.75 -5.81 3.43
N ILE A 70 19.11 -4.60 3.86
CA ILE A 70 20.52 -4.24 4.11
C ILE A 70 20.98 -4.58 5.54
N ASN A 71 20.06 -4.92 6.45
CA ASN A 71 20.45 -5.44 7.75
C ASN A 71 21.22 -6.77 7.56
N PRO A 72 22.50 -6.86 7.99
CA PRO A 72 23.29 -8.09 7.83
C PRO A 72 22.68 -9.31 8.54
N HIS A 73 21.83 -9.09 9.54
CA HIS A 73 21.15 -10.13 10.32
C HIS A 73 19.74 -10.44 9.83
N PHE A 74 19.31 -9.96 8.65
CA PHE A 74 17.92 -10.11 8.20
C PHE A 74 17.44 -11.58 8.19
N ALA A 75 18.27 -12.51 7.71
CA ALA A 75 17.93 -13.93 7.69
C ALA A 75 17.76 -14.51 9.11
N GLU A 76 18.68 -14.21 10.01
CA GLU A 76 18.62 -14.62 11.42
C GLU A 76 17.41 -14.00 12.16
N ILE A 77 17.02 -12.77 11.81
CA ILE A 77 15.80 -12.12 12.33
C ILE A 77 14.55 -12.88 11.87
N VAL A 78 14.51 -13.29 10.60
CA VAL A 78 13.41 -14.11 10.06
C VAL A 78 13.30 -15.44 10.81
N GLU A 79 14.43 -16.09 11.12
CA GLU A 79 14.45 -17.32 11.94
C GLU A 79 13.82 -17.08 13.33
N GLU A 80 14.16 -15.98 14.00
CA GLU A 80 13.61 -15.65 15.32
C GLU A 80 12.10 -15.31 15.28
N LEU A 81 11.63 -14.67 14.22
CA LEU A 81 10.20 -14.40 13.98
C LEU A 81 9.44 -15.72 13.75
N ASN A 82 10.01 -16.60 12.93
CA ASN A 82 9.48 -17.93 12.64
C ASN A 82 9.37 -18.80 13.90
N ARG A 83 10.42 -18.82 14.72
CA ARG A 83 10.48 -19.57 15.98
C ARG A 83 9.43 -19.10 16.99
N ARG A 84 9.06 -17.82 16.93
CA ARG A 84 8.04 -17.19 17.81
C ARG A 84 6.65 -17.14 17.20
N GLU A 85 6.45 -17.70 16.01
CA GLU A 85 5.17 -17.65 15.28
C GLU A 85 4.67 -16.22 15.06
N VAL A 86 5.59 -15.27 14.81
CA VAL A 86 5.25 -13.88 14.53
C VAL A 86 5.05 -13.71 13.04
N THR A 87 3.85 -13.27 12.65
CA THR A 87 3.54 -12.88 11.28
C THR A 87 4.16 -11.51 10.98
N TYR A 88 4.80 -11.36 9.81
CA TYR A 88 5.48 -10.12 9.46
C TYR A 88 5.30 -9.70 8.00
N ILE A 89 5.54 -8.42 7.75
CA ILE A 89 5.46 -7.76 6.45
C ILE A 89 6.76 -6.97 6.25
N ILE A 90 7.31 -7.03 5.04
CA ILE A 90 8.51 -6.26 4.68
C ILE A 90 8.22 -5.33 3.49
N SER A 91 8.89 -4.18 3.45
CA SER A 91 8.95 -3.30 2.30
C SER A 91 10.42 -3.07 1.98
N THR A 92 10.80 -3.26 0.73
CA THR A 92 12.18 -3.15 0.28
C THR A 92 12.28 -2.32 -1.00
N ASN A 93 13.37 -1.58 -1.13
CA ASN A 93 13.81 -0.93 -2.37
C ASN A 93 14.49 -1.92 -3.35
N ALA A 94 14.65 -3.20 -2.95
CA ALA A 94 15.22 -4.30 -3.72
C ALA A 94 16.64 -4.09 -4.23
N SER A 95 17.40 -3.16 -3.64
CA SER A 95 18.83 -2.95 -3.99
C SER A 95 19.73 -4.10 -3.55
N ARG A 96 19.33 -4.85 -2.51
CA ARG A 96 20.00 -6.05 -2.00
C ARG A 96 19.04 -7.23 -2.04
N VAL A 97 19.58 -8.39 -2.39
CA VAL A 97 18.89 -9.68 -2.34
C VAL A 97 19.38 -10.43 -1.11
N VAL A 98 18.46 -10.96 -0.33
CA VAL A 98 18.72 -11.95 0.72
C VAL A 98 18.00 -13.22 0.29
N GLU A 99 18.70 -14.34 0.21
CA GLU A 99 18.14 -15.62 -0.21
C GLU A 99 18.00 -16.56 0.99
N PHE A 100 16.96 -17.37 0.92
CA PHE A 100 16.64 -18.43 1.87
C PHE A 100 16.87 -19.79 1.22
N ALA A 101 17.05 -20.82 2.05
CA ALA A 101 17.40 -22.17 1.61
C ALA A 101 16.54 -23.26 2.25
N GLY A 102 15.94 -23.00 3.42
CA GLY A 102 14.98 -23.88 4.05
C GLY A 102 13.60 -23.76 3.42
N ALA A 103 12.93 -24.89 3.21
CA ALA A 103 11.67 -24.96 2.46
C ALA A 103 10.54 -24.09 3.03
N ASP A 104 10.58 -23.80 4.34
CA ASP A 104 9.55 -23.04 5.07
C ASP A 104 10.13 -21.81 5.81
N ASP A 105 11.28 -21.30 5.35
CA ASP A 105 11.97 -20.13 5.93
C ASP A 105 11.10 -18.87 5.89
N LEU A 106 10.12 -18.78 5.00
CA LEU A 106 9.27 -17.61 4.83
C LEU A 106 7.79 -17.88 5.14
N ARG A 107 7.47 -18.96 5.85
CA ARG A 107 6.08 -19.34 6.17
C ARG A 107 5.27 -18.26 6.91
N ASN A 108 5.93 -17.41 7.70
CA ASN A 108 5.28 -16.32 8.45
C ASN A 108 5.38 -14.95 7.74
N LEU A 109 6.02 -14.89 6.57
CA LEU A 109 6.01 -13.68 5.75
C LEU A 109 4.62 -13.53 5.11
N ARG A 110 3.83 -12.59 5.62
CA ARG A 110 2.47 -12.31 5.14
C ARG A 110 2.48 -11.51 3.83
N ALA A 111 3.39 -10.55 3.71
CA ALA A 111 3.48 -9.74 2.50
C ALA A 111 4.88 -9.15 2.29
N ILE A 112 5.23 -8.98 1.03
CA ILE A 112 6.42 -8.24 0.57
C ILE A 112 5.98 -7.09 -0.34
N VAL A 113 6.48 -5.90 -0.04
CA VAL A 113 6.24 -4.69 -0.82
C VAL A 113 7.55 -4.25 -1.49
N PHE A 114 7.51 -3.99 -2.79
CA PHE A 114 8.63 -3.42 -3.53
C PHE A 114 8.40 -1.94 -3.77
N SER A 115 9.20 -1.10 -3.12
CA SER A 115 9.15 0.36 -3.30
C SER A 115 9.84 0.76 -4.60
N MET A 116 9.07 1.27 -5.56
CA MET A 116 9.58 1.80 -6.82
C MET A 116 9.31 3.30 -6.91
N CYS A 117 10.30 4.07 -7.35
CA CYS A 117 10.22 5.53 -7.53
C CYS A 117 9.97 5.96 -8.98
N GLY A 118 9.78 4.99 -9.87
CA GLY A 118 9.60 5.14 -11.30
C GLY A 118 9.88 3.80 -11.98
N PHE A 119 9.75 3.78 -13.30
CA PHE A 119 10.00 2.64 -14.17
C PHE A 119 11.01 2.97 -15.29
N SER A 120 11.95 3.87 -15.00
CA SER A 120 13.09 4.18 -15.87
C SER A 120 14.37 4.44 -15.08
N GLN A 121 15.52 4.36 -15.76
CA GLN A 121 16.81 4.73 -15.17
C GLN A 121 16.83 6.21 -14.74
N ALA A 122 16.19 7.11 -15.49
CA ALA A 122 16.12 8.54 -15.18
C ALA A 122 15.37 8.81 -13.86
N SER A 123 14.24 8.14 -13.64
CA SER A 123 13.50 8.22 -12.38
C SER A 123 14.31 7.67 -11.21
N TYR A 124 15.01 6.55 -11.41
CA TYR A 124 15.88 5.97 -10.38
C TYR A 124 17.07 6.86 -10.05
N GLU A 125 17.73 7.51 -11.02
CA GLU A 125 18.82 8.47 -10.77
C GLU A 125 18.34 9.69 -10.00
N ARG A 126 17.12 10.16 -10.28
CA ARG A 126 16.53 11.31 -9.59
C ARG A 126 16.20 11.02 -8.14
N VAL A 127 15.65 9.83 -7.84
CA VAL A 127 15.07 9.53 -6.52
C VAL A 127 15.91 8.54 -5.71
N HIS A 128 16.03 7.27 -6.11
CA HIS A 128 16.69 6.25 -5.28
C HIS A 128 18.23 6.27 -5.39
N GLY A 129 18.76 6.53 -6.59
CA GLY A 129 20.19 6.45 -6.92
C GLY A 129 20.67 5.04 -7.29
N PHE A 130 19.79 4.15 -7.75
CA PHE A 130 20.14 2.77 -8.14
C PHE A 130 20.14 2.55 -9.65
N ASN A 131 20.72 1.44 -10.09
CA ASN A 131 20.58 0.95 -11.45
C ASN A 131 19.22 0.24 -11.61
N PHE A 132 18.34 0.77 -12.47
CA PHE A 132 16.97 0.31 -12.64
C PHE A 132 16.87 -1.16 -13.06
N GLU A 133 17.66 -1.60 -14.04
CA GLU A 133 17.65 -2.98 -14.52
C GLU A 133 18.07 -3.97 -13.42
N LYS A 134 19.08 -3.60 -12.62
CA LYS A 134 19.48 -4.38 -11.44
C LYS A 134 18.33 -4.54 -10.45
N ILE A 135 17.54 -3.49 -10.23
CA ILE A 135 16.39 -3.56 -9.31
C ILE A 135 15.32 -4.52 -9.84
N LYS A 136 14.98 -4.47 -11.14
CA LYS A 136 14.04 -5.43 -11.74
C LYS A 136 14.53 -6.87 -11.59
N ASN A 137 15.80 -7.12 -11.92
CA ASN A 137 16.41 -8.45 -11.79
C ASN A 137 16.41 -8.94 -10.33
N ASN A 138 16.69 -8.04 -9.38
CA ASN A 138 16.65 -8.37 -7.96
C ASN A 138 15.23 -8.71 -7.48
N ILE A 139 14.20 -7.96 -7.91
CA ILE A 139 12.80 -8.27 -7.60
C ILE A 139 12.45 -9.69 -8.08
N GLN A 140 12.81 -10.03 -9.32
CA GLN A 140 12.57 -11.35 -9.88
C GLN A 140 13.28 -12.45 -9.09
N ARG A 141 14.55 -12.24 -8.74
CA ARG A 141 15.34 -13.18 -7.94
C ARG A 141 14.77 -13.37 -6.54
N ILE A 142 14.40 -12.28 -5.86
CA ILE A 142 13.74 -12.32 -4.55
C ILE A 142 12.45 -13.13 -4.64
N MET A 143 11.60 -12.86 -5.62
CA MET A 143 10.32 -13.55 -5.76
C MET A 143 10.46 -15.03 -6.09
N ALA A 144 11.40 -15.38 -6.98
CA ALA A 144 11.69 -16.77 -7.30
C ALA A 144 12.20 -17.54 -6.07
N ASN A 145 13.17 -16.95 -5.34
CA ASN A 145 13.67 -17.55 -4.11
C ASN A 145 12.56 -17.63 -3.05
N TYR A 146 11.80 -16.57 -2.80
CA TYR A 146 10.86 -16.53 -1.68
C TYR A 146 9.73 -17.54 -1.86
N ARG A 147 9.16 -17.62 -3.08
CA ARG A 147 8.11 -18.60 -3.40
C ARG A 147 8.59 -20.05 -3.28
N ALA A 148 9.86 -20.31 -3.57
CA ALA A 148 10.46 -21.64 -3.42
C ALA A 148 10.71 -22.04 -1.95
N HIS A 149 10.67 -21.08 -1.02
CA HIS A 149 11.02 -21.25 0.39
C HIS A 149 9.87 -20.85 1.35
N GLY A 150 8.64 -21.15 0.94
CA GLY A 150 7.46 -21.11 1.81
C GLY A 150 6.67 -19.80 1.80
N PHE A 151 7.06 -18.80 1.00
CA PHE A 151 6.28 -17.57 0.87
C PHE A 151 5.03 -17.80 0.00
N ALA A 152 3.86 -17.74 0.63
CA ALA A 152 2.55 -17.80 -0.03
C ALA A 152 1.73 -16.49 0.11
N GLY A 153 2.35 -15.44 0.66
CA GLY A 153 1.70 -14.17 0.95
C GLY A 153 1.55 -13.25 -0.26
N LYS A 154 1.11 -12.01 0.00
CA LYS A 154 0.91 -11.00 -1.04
C LYS A 154 2.24 -10.33 -1.42
N ALA A 155 2.56 -10.30 -2.71
CA ALA A 155 3.66 -9.50 -3.23
C ALA A 155 3.11 -8.33 -4.06
N GLU A 156 3.53 -7.11 -3.77
CA GLU A 156 3.07 -5.92 -4.47
C GLU A 156 4.19 -4.91 -4.73
N ILE A 157 4.05 -4.13 -5.80
CA ILE A 157 4.85 -2.95 -6.07
C ILE A 157 4.12 -1.74 -5.51
N ARG A 158 4.76 -1.00 -4.61
CA ARG A 158 4.32 0.34 -4.22
C ARG A 158 5.02 1.35 -5.11
N TYR A 159 4.26 1.89 -6.07
CA TYR A 159 4.78 2.80 -7.08
C TYR A 159 4.50 4.25 -6.69
N HIS A 160 5.56 5.03 -6.49
CA HIS A 160 5.44 6.44 -6.14
C HIS A 160 5.33 7.28 -7.40
N VAL A 161 4.15 7.87 -7.60
CA VAL A 161 3.82 8.70 -8.76
C VAL A 161 4.27 10.13 -8.50
N TYR A 162 5.24 10.57 -9.29
CA TYR A 162 5.74 11.94 -9.38
C TYR A 162 5.21 12.59 -10.66
N GLN A 163 5.35 13.91 -10.78
CA GLN A 163 4.99 14.62 -12.02
C GLN A 163 5.76 14.11 -13.24
N PHE A 164 7.02 13.70 -13.07
CA PHE A 164 7.92 13.33 -14.16
C PHE A 164 7.85 11.87 -14.59
N ASN A 165 7.06 11.00 -13.93
CA ASN A 165 7.01 9.56 -14.20
C ASN A 165 5.60 9.03 -14.49
N LEU A 166 4.68 9.94 -14.86
CA LEU A 166 3.29 9.60 -15.17
C LEU A 166 3.18 8.68 -16.40
N ASP A 167 4.04 8.92 -17.40
CA ASP A 167 4.17 8.15 -18.64
C ASP A 167 4.83 6.78 -18.44
N GLU A 168 5.48 6.55 -17.30
CA GLU A 168 6.13 5.28 -16.94
C GLU A 168 5.15 4.24 -16.37
N ILE A 169 3.90 4.63 -16.06
CA ILE A 169 2.88 3.78 -15.42
C ILE A 169 2.55 2.50 -16.24
N PRO A 170 2.33 2.57 -17.57
CA PRO A 170 2.07 1.36 -18.37
C PRO A 170 3.20 0.34 -18.28
N GLY A 171 4.45 0.80 -18.19
CA GLY A 171 5.63 -0.07 -18.06
C GLY A 171 5.65 -0.85 -16.75
N VAL A 172 5.40 -0.18 -15.62
CA VAL A 172 5.34 -0.88 -14.31
C VAL A 172 4.13 -1.80 -14.22
N LEU A 173 3.01 -1.46 -14.86
CA LEU A 173 1.83 -2.33 -14.91
C LEU A 173 2.14 -3.65 -15.65
N ALA A 174 2.76 -3.57 -16.84
CA ALA A 174 3.18 -4.74 -17.60
C ALA A 174 4.14 -5.62 -16.78
N PHE A 175 5.15 -5.01 -16.16
CA PHE A 175 6.10 -5.72 -15.31
C PHE A 175 5.45 -6.38 -14.10
N ALA A 176 4.52 -5.70 -13.43
CA ALA A 176 3.77 -6.28 -12.32
C ALA A 176 2.98 -7.53 -12.77
N LYS A 177 2.31 -7.44 -13.92
CA LYS A 177 1.52 -8.54 -14.50
C LYS A 177 2.39 -9.74 -14.87
N GLU A 178 3.50 -9.50 -15.58
CA GLU A 178 4.46 -10.54 -16.01
C GLU A 178 5.07 -11.30 -14.82
N ASN A 179 5.28 -10.61 -13.69
CA ASN A 179 5.90 -11.19 -12.51
C ASN A 179 4.90 -11.58 -11.41
N HIS A 180 3.60 -11.56 -11.71
CA HIS A 180 2.52 -11.89 -10.79
C HIS A 180 2.57 -11.11 -9.46
N LEU A 181 2.78 -9.80 -9.57
CA LEU A 181 2.81 -8.83 -8.47
C LEU A 181 1.55 -7.96 -8.52
N GLY A 182 1.04 -7.59 -7.34
CA GLY A 182 0.11 -6.48 -7.23
C GLY A 182 0.81 -5.15 -7.57
N LEU A 183 0.03 -4.13 -7.96
CA LEU A 183 0.52 -2.77 -8.14
C LEU A 183 -0.31 -1.84 -7.27
N SER A 184 0.34 -0.94 -6.54
CA SER A 184 -0.29 0.06 -5.68
C SER A 184 0.35 1.42 -6.00
N PRO A 185 -0.20 2.15 -6.98
CA PRO A 185 0.29 3.47 -7.34
C PRO A 185 -0.26 4.50 -6.35
N THR A 186 0.63 5.32 -5.81
CA THR A 186 0.28 6.38 -4.85
C THR A 186 1.00 7.64 -5.24
N TYR A 187 0.34 8.80 -5.14
CA TYR A 187 1.05 10.06 -5.31
C TYR A 187 2.19 10.16 -4.30
N ALA A 188 3.39 10.43 -4.81
CA ALA A 188 4.53 10.73 -3.97
C ALA A 188 4.20 11.92 -3.06
N GLY A 189 4.74 11.92 -1.86
CA GLY A 189 4.53 13.03 -0.92
C GLY A 189 5.72 13.22 -0.01
N ILE A 190 5.53 14.06 1.00
CA ILE A 190 6.54 14.39 2.00
C ILE A 190 6.21 13.60 3.27
N PRO A 191 6.84 12.45 3.52
CA PRO A 191 6.56 11.68 4.72
C PRO A 191 7.36 12.20 5.94
N ASP A 192 8.29 13.15 5.75
CA ASP A 192 8.92 13.92 6.83
C ASP A 192 7.92 14.93 7.41
N LEU A 193 7.44 14.70 8.64
CA LEU A 193 6.38 15.51 9.25
C LEU A 193 6.77 16.97 9.39
N LYS A 194 8.03 17.27 9.74
CA LYS A 194 8.50 18.65 9.91
C LYS A 194 8.41 19.40 8.59
N ARG A 195 8.88 18.80 7.50
CA ARG A 195 8.80 19.39 6.15
C ARG A 195 7.37 19.45 5.63
N LEU A 196 6.55 18.43 5.92
CA LEU A 196 5.14 18.40 5.52
C LEU A 196 4.34 19.51 6.21
N MET A 197 4.53 19.70 7.51
CA MET A 197 3.88 20.77 8.27
C MET A 197 4.33 22.15 7.80
N ALA A 198 5.63 22.34 7.52
CA ALA A 198 6.12 23.59 6.92
C ALA A 198 5.46 23.87 5.57
N TYR A 199 5.20 22.84 4.75
CA TYR A 199 4.46 23.02 3.50
C TYR A 199 3.01 23.46 3.75
N PHE A 200 2.28 22.80 4.65
CA PHE A 200 0.88 23.13 4.93
C PHE A 200 0.68 24.44 5.71
N ALA A 201 1.70 24.91 6.42
CA ALA A 201 1.67 26.17 7.15
C ALA A 201 2.16 27.36 6.33
N ASP A 202 2.47 27.17 5.04
CA ASP A 202 3.09 28.18 4.16
C ASP A 202 4.47 28.70 4.65
N ASP A 203 5.15 27.91 5.48
CA ASP A 203 6.45 28.22 6.11
C ASP A 203 7.62 27.47 5.45
N MET A 204 7.40 26.79 4.32
CA MET A 204 8.43 26.05 3.61
C MET A 204 9.41 26.98 2.87
N GLU A 205 10.71 26.72 3.04
CA GLU A 205 11.77 27.45 2.34
C GLU A 205 11.56 27.49 0.81
N PRO A 206 11.73 28.66 0.14
CA PRO A 206 11.42 28.81 -1.28
C PRO A 206 12.12 27.80 -2.22
N GLY A 207 13.35 27.41 -1.88
CA GLY A 207 14.08 26.37 -2.60
C GLY A 207 13.39 25.00 -2.54
N GLN A 208 12.93 24.60 -1.34
CA GLN A 208 12.19 23.36 -1.15
C GLN A 208 10.82 23.41 -1.81
N LEU A 209 10.13 24.55 -1.73
CA LEU A 209 8.83 24.75 -2.38
C LEU A 209 8.94 24.60 -3.91
N LYS A 210 10.04 25.11 -4.50
CA LYS A 210 10.35 24.93 -5.92
C LYS A 210 10.60 23.47 -6.30
N ASP A 211 11.21 22.68 -5.42
CA ASP A 211 11.39 21.24 -5.64
C ASP A 211 10.05 20.50 -5.51
N VAL A 212 9.21 20.86 -4.52
CA VAL A 212 7.86 20.31 -4.37
C VAL A 212 7.04 20.54 -5.64
N SER A 213 7.05 21.76 -6.17
CA SER A 213 6.27 22.11 -7.37
C SER A 213 6.76 21.45 -8.66
N ARG A 214 7.97 20.88 -8.67
CA ARG A 214 8.52 20.11 -9.80
C ARG A 214 8.34 18.61 -9.67
N ASP A 215 8.31 18.10 -8.45
CA ASP A 215 8.29 16.66 -8.17
C ASP A 215 6.88 16.15 -7.88
N LEU A 216 6.14 16.84 -7.00
CA LEU A 216 4.97 16.29 -6.31
C LEU A 216 3.66 16.77 -6.94
N ILE A 217 2.61 15.96 -6.81
CA ILE A 217 1.27 16.27 -7.31
C ILE A 217 0.36 16.57 -6.11
N PHE A 218 0.19 17.85 -5.77
CA PHE A 218 -0.52 18.29 -4.56
C PHE A 218 -1.84 19.03 -4.83
N HIS A 219 -2.38 18.97 -6.05
CA HIS A 219 -3.65 19.63 -6.42
C HIS A 219 -4.85 19.27 -5.52
N TYR A 220 -4.80 18.12 -4.84
CA TYR A 220 -5.89 17.60 -4.02
C TYR A 220 -5.85 18.06 -2.56
N VAL A 221 -4.78 18.72 -2.12
CA VAL A 221 -4.52 18.97 -0.69
C VAL A 221 -5.68 19.75 -0.05
N ASP A 222 -6.09 20.87 -0.64
CA ASP A 222 -7.16 21.70 -0.07
C ASP A 222 -8.51 20.97 -0.06
N GLU A 223 -8.84 20.26 -1.15
CA GLU A 223 -10.07 19.49 -1.28
C GLU A 223 -10.16 18.37 -0.23
N VAL A 224 -9.06 17.65 0.00
CA VAL A 224 -9.01 16.58 0.99
C VAL A 224 -9.02 17.16 2.40
N ALA A 225 -8.27 18.24 2.68
CA ALA A 225 -8.24 18.88 3.98
C ALA A 225 -9.64 19.35 4.42
N ALA A 226 -10.39 19.96 3.50
CA ALA A 226 -11.76 20.44 3.75
C ALA A 226 -12.78 19.33 4.06
N ARG A 227 -12.45 18.07 3.73
CA ARG A 227 -13.31 16.89 3.98
C ARG A 227 -13.04 16.21 5.32
N MET A 228 -12.04 16.64 6.08
CA MET A 228 -11.73 16.02 7.37
C MET A 228 -12.94 16.12 8.31
N PRO A 229 -13.52 14.98 8.76
CA PRO A 229 -14.60 14.98 9.74
C PRO A 229 -14.17 15.62 11.06
N ALA A 230 -15.10 16.27 11.77
CA ALA A 230 -14.82 16.90 13.06
C ALA A 230 -14.41 15.87 14.14
N ASP A 231 -14.85 14.63 14.01
CA ASP A 231 -14.54 13.49 14.89
C ASP A 231 -13.43 12.58 14.32
N TYR A 232 -12.69 13.05 13.31
CA TYR A 232 -11.61 12.27 12.73
C TYR A 232 -10.54 11.92 13.77
N ARG A 233 -10.25 10.62 13.88
CA ARG A 233 -9.20 10.12 14.77
C ARG A 233 -8.03 9.60 13.95
N CYS A 234 -6.85 10.13 14.22
CA CYS A 234 -5.61 9.73 13.54
C CYS A 234 -5.31 8.23 13.79
N PRO A 235 -5.17 7.41 12.72
CA PRO A 235 -4.96 5.97 12.87
C PRO A 235 -3.60 5.61 13.49
N TYR A 236 -2.62 6.52 13.47
CA TYR A 236 -1.29 6.28 14.05
C TYR A 236 -1.29 6.22 15.58
N HIS A 237 -2.38 6.64 16.24
CA HIS A 237 -2.56 6.42 17.67
C HIS A 237 -2.79 4.93 18.00
N ASP A 238 -3.27 4.14 17.05
CA ASP A 238 -3.55 2.70 17.22
C ASP A 238 -2.45 1.79 16.69
N ALA A 239 -1.38 2.35 16.13
CA ALA A 239 -0.21 1.60 15.72
C ALA A 239 0.89 1.74 16.77
N LEU A 240 1.58 0.65 17.08
CA LEU A 240 2.79 0.70 17.89
C LEU A 240 3.99 0.84 16.97
N LEU A 241 4.78 1.90 17.11
CA LEU A 241 5.94 2.15 16.27
C LEU A 241 7.18 2.19 17.15
N ILE A 242 8.17 1.37 16.80
CA ILE A 242 9.41 1.19 17.55
C ILE A 242 10.56 1.35 16.56
N ASP A 243 11.50 2.23 16.87
CA ASP A 243 12.69 2.42 16.04
C ASP A 243 13.80 1.40 16.36
N ASP A 244 14.92 1.55 15.66
CA ASP A 244 16.08 0.67 15.78
C ASP A 244 16.80 0.78 17.14
N ASP A 245 16.43 1.72 18.01
CA ASP A 245 16.99 1.91 19.35
C ASP A 245 15.93 1.81 20.46
N PHE A 246 14.89 1.02 20.20
CA PHE A 246 13.81 0.70 21.13
C PHE A 246 12.97 1.91 21.57
N GLN A 247 13.03 3.03 20.86
CA GLN A 247 12.20 4.19 21.16
C GLN A 247 10.80 3.98 20.60
N VAL A 248 9.77 4.22 21.41
CA VAL A 248 8.38 4.19 20.97
C VAL A 248 8.05 5.53 20.34
N LEU A 249 7.77 5.54 19.04
CA LEU A 249 7.53 6.77 18.30
C LEU A 249 6.11 7.29 18.46
N THR A 250 5.98 8.61 18.46
CA THR A 250 4.68 9.29 18.43
C THR A 250 3.83 8.84 17.23
N CYS A 251 4.41 8.87 16.02
CA CYS A 251 3.81 8.36 14.78
C CYS A 251 4.90 7.94 13.78
N CYS A 252 4.55 7.50 12.56
CA CYS A 252 5.58 7.11 11.56
C CYS A 252 6.28 8.29 10.92
N LEU A 253 5.66 9.48 10.93
CA LEU A 253 6.14 10.65 10.17
C LEU A 253 7.11 11.53 10.95
N VAL A 254 7.17 11.40 12.29
CA VAL A 254 8.11 12.18 13.11
C VAL A 254 9.54 11.84 12.77
N THR A 255 10.41 12.83 12.87
CA THR A 255 11.84 12.70 12.58
C THR A 255 12.66 12.85 13.86
N PRO A 256 13.84 12.21 13.97
CA PRO A 256 14.70 12.32 15.16
C PRO A 256 15.07 13.74 15.62
N GLU A 257 15.01 14.75 14.75
CA GLU A 257 15.26 16.15 15.15
C GLU A 257 14.06 16.82 15.84
N MET A 258 12.90 16.17 15.85
CA MET A 258 11.70 16.69 16.49
C MET A 258 11.72 16.37 17.98
N GLU A 259 11.40 17.37 18.82
CA GLU A 259 11.27 17.17 20.28
C GLU A 259 10.27 16.06 20.64
N ASN A 260 9.22 15.90 19.82
CA ASN A 260 8.17 14.90 20.00
C ASN A 260 8.42 13.61 19.21
N TYR A 261 9.68 13.29 18.92
CA TYR A 261 10.05 12.08 18.15
C TYR A 261 9.62 10.79 18.86
N SER A 262 9.94 10.66 20.14
CA SER A 262 9.70 9.48 20.96
C SER A 262 8.86 9.84 22.18
N ILE A 263 7.99 8.91 22.59
CA ILE A 263 7.28 8.97 23.87
C ILE A 263 8.02 8.24 25.01
N GLY A 264 9.18 7.66 24.72
CA GLY A 264 10.04 6.97 25.69
C GLY A 264 10.61 5.66 25.16
N ASN A 265 11.49 5.05 25.95
CA ASN A 265 12.02 3.73 25.65
C ASN A 265 10.94 2.66 25.90
N LEU A 266 10.87 1.67 24.99
CA LEU A 266 9.91 0.58 25.06
C LEU A 266 9.91 -0.12 26.42
N PHE A 267 11.08 -0.36 27.00
CA PHE A 267 11.22 -1.18 28.21
C PHE A 267 10.83 -0.45 29.50
N ASP A 268 10.62 0.87 29.44
CA ASP A 268 10.20 1.71 30.55
C ASP A 268 8.70 2.05 30.50
N LEU A 269 7.97 1.50 29.53
CA LEU A 269 6.57 1.85 29.25
C LEU A 269 5.65 0.63 29.33
N ASP A 270 4.51 0.80 29.98
CA ASP A 270 3.39 -0.15 29.92
C ASP A 270 2.32 0.27 28.89
N LEU A 271 1.33 -0.60 28.67
CA LEU A 271 0.26 -0.38 27.69
C LEU A 271 -0.57 0.89 27.99
N GLU A 272 -0.87 1.17 29.25
CA GLU A 272 -1.72 2.30 29.63
C GLU A 272 -0.98 3.61 29.38
N ARG A 273 0.28 3.68 29.82
CA ARG A 273 1.15 4.83 29.63
C ARG A 273 1.41 5.10 28.15
N MET A 274 1.64 4.07 27.33
CA MET A 274 1.79 4.23 25.88
C MET A 274 0.53 4.86 25.25
N ARG A 275 -0.65 4.38 25.61
CA ARG A 275 -1.92 4.88 25.06
C ARG A 275 -2.16 6.33 25.43
N GLU A 276 -1.90 6.69 26.68
CA GLU A 276 -2.02 8.06 27.18
C GLU A 276 -1.03 9.00 26.47
N LEU A 277 0.24 8.60 26.38
CA LEU A 277 1.29 9.43 25.78
C LEU A 277 1.09 9.62 24.28
N LYS A 278 0.70 8.58 23.53
CA LYS A 278 0.52 8.66 22.07
C LYS A 278 -0.56 9.66 21.64
N VAL A 279 -1.56 9.94 22.46
CA VAL A 279 -2.67 10.87 22.12
C VAL A 279 -2.49 12.27 22.71
N SER A 280 -1.58 12.44 23.67
CA SER A 280 -1.37 13.69 24.38
C SER A 280 -0.16 14.50 23.90
N GLN A 281 0.52 14.06 22.83
CA GLN A 281 1.69 14.76 22.29
C GLN A 281 1.31 16.15 21.77
N PRO A 282 2.02 17.23 22.17
CA PRO A 282 1.73 18.59 21.75
C PRO A 282 1.69 18.78 20.22
N ILE A 283 2.55 18.08 19.49
CA ILE A 283 2.61 18.15 18.02
C ILE A 283 1.30 17.71 17.34
N CYS A 284 0.50 16.86 17.99
CA CYS A 284 -0.73 16.35 17.41
C CYS A 284 -1.77 17.46 17.22
N ALA A 285 -1.85 18.43 18.13
CA ALA A 285 -2.80 19.54 18.01
C ALA A 285 -2.57 20.34 16.72
N GLU A 286 -1.30 20.65 16.43
CA GLU A 286 -0.93 21.36 15.20
C GLU A 286 -1.14 20.50 13.95
N CYS A 287 -0.85 19.18 14.03
CA CYS A 287 -1.14 18.26 12.94
C CYS A 287 -2.64 18.23 12.59
N TYR A 288 -3.53 18.21 13.59
CA TYR A 288 -4.98 18.27 13.36
C TYR A 288 -5.41 19.62 12.79
N ARG A 289 -4.84 20.73 13.27
CA ARG A 289 -5.10 22.08 12.74
C ARG A 289 -4.81 22.17 11.23
N LEU A 290 -3.72 21.53 10.80
CA LEU A 290 -3.29 21.48 9.39
C LEU A 290 -3.94 20.34 8.59
N ALA A 291 -4.88 19.58 9.18
CA ALA A 291 -5.48 18.37 8.60
C ALA A 291 -4.46 17.30 8.13
N ALA A 292 -3.19 17.38 8.58
CA ALA A 292 -2.11 16.51 8.16
C ALA A 292 -2.41 15.00 8.31
N PRO A 293 -2.95 14.51 9.45
CA PRO A 293 -3.22 13.07 9.59
C PRO A 293 -4.36 12.60 8.69
N TYR A 294 -5.30 13.47 8.30
CA TYR A 294 -6.35 13.13 7.33
C TYR A 294 -5.76 13.09 5.91
N LEU A 295 -4.97 14.11 5.55
CA LEU A 295 -4.32 14.22 4.24
C LEU A 295 -3.40 13.05 3.93
N VAL A 296 -2.58 12.61 4.88
CA VAL A 296 -1.65 11.50 4.67
C VAL A 296 -2.39 10.17 4.44
N ASN A 297 -3.52 9.97 5.12
CA ASN A 297 -4.27 8.71 5.05
C ASN A 297 -5.37 8.69 3.97
N ASN A 298 -5.75 9.86 3.42
CA ASN A 298 -6.83 10.01 2.45
C ASN A 298 -6.35 10.65 1.14
N ARG A 299 -5.08 10.47 0.77
CA ARG A 299 -4.57 10.88 -0.55
C ARG A 299 -5.39 10.18 -1.64
N PRO A 300 -5.86 10.91 -2.67
CA PRO A 300 -6.52 10.29 -3.79
C PRO A 300 -5.53 9.38 -4.53
N TYR A 301 -6.08 8.37 -5.18
CA TYR A 301 -5.28 7.55 -6.06
C TYR A 301 -5.01 8.29 -7.37
N PRO A 302 -3.85 8.07 -8.01
CA PRO A 302 -3.61 8.52 -9.36
C PRO A 302 -4.70 8.01 -10.29
N LYS A 303 -5.49 8.94 -10.87
CA LYS A 303 -6.52 8.63 -11.88
C LYS A 303 -5.94 8.04 -13.18
N LEU A 304 -4.62 7.88 -13.26
CA LEU A 304 -3.93 7.27 -14.41
C LEU A 304 -4.04 5.74 -14.42
N VAL A 305 -4.55 5.11 -13.36
CA VAL A 305 -4.61 3.64 -13.23
C VAL A 305 -6.04 3.13 -13.43
N ASP A 306 -6.86 3.88 -14.18
CA ASP A 306 -8.17 3.45 -14.65
C ASP A 306 -8.03 2.39 -15.78
N GLU A 307 -7.04 1.49 -15.68
CA GLU A 307 -6.95 0.28 -16.52
C GLU A 307 -7.65 -0.87 -15.79
N LEU A 308 -8.84 -1.22 -16.28
CA LEU A 308 -9.61 -2.38 -15.82
C LEU A 308 -8.91 -3.67 -16.31
N ASP A 309 -8.28 -4.44 -15.41
CA ASP A 309 -7.78 -5.79 -15.73
C ASP A 309 -8.98 -6.75 -15.77
N LEU A 310 -9.47 -7.02 -16.99
CA LEU A 310 -10.52 -8.00 -17.28
C LEU A 310 -9.88 -9.27 -17.82
N ARG A 311 -10.07 -10.40 -17.14
CA ARG A 311 -9.54 -11.72 -17.54
C ARG A 311 -10.65 -12.61 -18.09
N LEU A 312 -10.87 -12.58 -19.39
CA LEU A 312 -11.99 -13.29 -20.03
C LEU A 312 -11.57 -14.62 -20.66
N ASP A 313 -10.52 -15.25 -20.14
CA ASP A 313 -9.90 -16.45 -20.71
C ASP A 313 -10.87 -17.65 -20.79
N SER A 314 -11.90 -17.67 -19.94
CA SER A 314 -12.94 -18.70 -19.86
C SER A 314 -14.29 -18.27 -20.42
N TYR A 315 -14.39 -17.06 -20.98
CA TYR A 315 -15.62 -16.56 -21.58
C TYR A 315 -15.90 -17.26 -22.90
N ASP A 316 -17.09 -17.84 -23.01
CA ASP A 316 -17.62 -18.41 -24.26
C ASP A 316 -18.45 -17.35 -24.99
N PRO A 317 -18.06 -16.91 -26.20
CA PRO A 317 -18.81 -15.93 -26.99
C PRO A 317 -20.25 -16.31 -27.32
N ALA A 318 -20.65 -17.58 -27.16
CA ALA A 318 -22.03 -18.01 -27.33
C ALA A 318 -22.96 -17.61 -26.16
N ARG A 319 -22.41 -17.13 -25.04
CA ARG A 319 -23.16 -16.68 -23.87
C ARG A 319 -23.40 -15.17 -23.93
N PRO A 320 -24.54 -14.66 -23.44
CA PRO A 320 -24.72 -13.22 -23.30
C PRO A 320 -23.77 -12.66 -22.22
N LEU A 321 -23.08 -11.58 -22.54
CA LEU A 321 -22.14 -10.88 -21.65
C LEU A 321 -22.81 -9.63 -21.08
N TYR A 322 -22.92 -9.53 -19.75
CA TYR A 322 -23.44 -8.34 -19.09
C TYR A 322 -22.40 -7.66 -18.20
N VAL A 323 -22.51 -6.35 -18.05
CA VAL A 323 -21.72 -5.57 -17.08
C VAL A 323 -22.61 -5.20 -15.89
N TRP A 324 -22.32 -5.70 -14.69
CA TRP A 324 -23.09 -5.35 -13.49
C TRP A 324 -22.53 -4.08 -12.85
N GLY A 325 -23.28 -3.00 -13.00
CA GLY A 325 -22.93 -1.62 -12.65
C GLY A 325 -23.03 -0.72 -13.88
N ALA A 326 -23.97 0.22 -13.88
CA ALA A 326 -24.25 1.19 -14.95
C ALA A 326 -23.63 2.59 -14.67
N LYS A 327 -22.81 2.69 -13.62
CA LYS A 327 -22.08 3.93 -13.26
C LYS A 327 -20.76 4.02 -14.06
N ARG A 328 -19.92 5.01 -13.75
CA ARG A 328 -18.68 5.31 -14.48
C ARG A 328 -17.81 4.08 -14.76
N MET A 329 -17.52 3.27 -13.74
CA MET A 329 -16.68 2.07 -13.90
C MET A 329 -17.25 1.04 -14.88
N GLY A 330 -18.57 0.86 -14.86
CA GLY A 330 -19.25 -0.05 -15.78
C GLY A 330 -19.18 0.43 -17.22
N VAL A 331 -19.38 1.73 -17.44
CA VAL A 331 -19.25 2.34 -18.78
C VAL A 331 -17.83 2.17 -19.32
N GLU A 332 -16.81 2.37 -18.47
CA GLU A 332 -15.41 2.14 -18.83
C GLU A 332 -15.12 0.65 -19.11
N ALA A 333 -15.69 -0.27 -18.32
CA ALA A 333 -15.58 -1.71 -18.55
C ALA A 333 -16.23 -2.13 -19.87
N ALA A 334 -17.42 -1.62 -20.18
CA ALA A 334 -18.09 -1.86 -21.45
C ALA A 334 -17.26 -1.31 -22.64
N ALA A 335 -16.71 -0.11 -22.54
CA ALA A 335 -15.85 0.45 -23.57
C ALA A 335 -14.59 -0.43 -23.81
N ARG A 336 -14.01 -0.98 -22.74
CA ARG A 336 -12.87 -1.89 -22.83
C ARG A 336 -13.24 -3.22 -23.48
N LEU A 337 -14.37 -3.82 -23.12
CA LEU A 337 -14.89 -5.03 -23.74
C LEU A 337 -15.04 -4.83 -25.25
N ARG A 338 -15.62 -3.71 -25.69
CA ARG A 338 -15.75 -3.37 -27.12
C ARG A 338 -14.41 -3.23 -27.82
N ALA A 339 -13.43 -2.59 -27.17
CA ALA A 339 -12.07 -2.50 -27.70
C ALA A 339 -11.37 -3.87 -27.82
N MET A 340 -11.81 -4.88 -27.07
CA MET A 340 -11.37 -6.28 -27.18
C MET A 340 -12.18 -7.08 -28.23
N GLY A 341 -13.14 -6.45 -28.92
CA GLY A 341 -14.02 -7.11 -29.89
C GLY A 341 -15.22 -7.83 -29.28
N LEU A 342 -15.54 -7.56 -28.01
CA LEU A 342 -16.67 -8.15 -27.29
C LEU A 342 -17.76 -7.10 -27.09
N GLU A 343 -18.97 -7.37 -27.56
CA GLU A 343 -20.13 -6.49 -27.34
C GLU A 343 -20.96 -6.96 -26.14
N PRO A 344 -21.03 -6.19 -25.05
CA PRO A 344 -21.93 -6.50 -23.95
C PRO A 344 -23.39 -6.42 -24.40
N ALA A 345 -24.20 -7.39 -23.97
CA ALA A 345 -25.64 -7.43 -24.18
C ALA A 345 -26.38 -6.31 -23.42
N GLY A 346 -25.78 -5.79 -22.35
CA GLY A 346 -26.32 -4.68 -21.58
C GLY A 346 -25.64 -4.52 -20.21
N PHE A 347 -26.23 -3.66 -19.39
CA PHE A 347 -25.86 -3.40 -18.01
C PHE A 347 -26.88 -4.01 -17.06
N ILE A 348 -26.42 -4.53 -15.93
CA ILE A 348 -27.28 -4.94 -14.82
C ILE A 348 -27.16 -3.89 -13.72
N GLU A 349 -28.29 -3.45 -13.18
CA GLU A 349 -28.32 -2.61 -11.99
C GLU A 349 -29.36 -3.12 -10.98
N ASP A 350 -29.13 -2.81 -9.71
CA ASP A 350 -30.05 -3.15 -8.65
C ASP A 350 -31.25 -2.20 -8.70
N ASP A 351 -32.48 -2.69 -8.42
CA ASP A 351 -33.73 -1.93 -8.65
C ASP A 351 -33.80 -0.57 -7.92
N ASP A 352 -32.99 -0.38 -6.88
CA ASP A 352 -32.92 0.85 -6.07
C ASP A 352 -31.81 1.83 -6.50
N ASP A 353 -30.96 1.47 -7.46
CA ASP A 353 -29.74 2.21 -7.80
C ASP A 353 -29.90 2.91 -9.17
N ALA A 354 -30.24 4.21 -9.17
CA ALA A 354 -30.31 4.97 -10.41
C ALA A 354 -28.92 5.10 -11.06
N PRO A 355 -28.78 4.94 -12.38
CA PRO A 355 -27.49 5.08 -13.04
C PRO A 355 -27.02 6.54 -12.96
N ALA A 356 -25.79 6.75 -12.47
CA ALA A 356 -25.18 8.08 -12.37
C ALA A 356 -24.74 8.65 -13.73
N VAL A 357 -24.74 7.82 -14.78
CA VAL A 357 -24.41 8.17 -16.16
C VAL A 357 -25.63 7.87 -17.03
N ALA A 358 -25.96 8.75 -17.97
CA ALA A 358 -27.05 8.52 -18.91
C ALA A 358 -26.70 7.33 -19.83
N ILE A 359 -27.18 6.13 -19.50
CA ILE A 359 -27.16 4.94 -20.35
C ILE A 359 -28.50 4.83 -21.05
N ASP A 360 -28.50 4.30 -22.28
CA ASP A 360 -29.73 3.96 -22.99
C ASP A 360 -30.62 3.03 -22.11
N PRO A 361 -31.86 3.42 -21.77
CA PRO A 361 -32.75 2.60 -20.97
C PRO A 361 -32.97 1.19 -21.54
N ALA A 362 -32.85 1.01 -22.86
CA ALA A 362 -32.97 -0.30 -23.51
C ALA A 362 -31.82 -1.26 -23.18
N ALA A 363 -30.67 -0.72 -22.76
CA ALA A 363 -29.48 -1.48 -22.37
C ALA A 363 -29.39 -1.71 -20.85
N LEU A 364 -30.37 -1.25 -20.07
CA LEU A 364 -30.39 -1.42 -18.62
C LEU A 364 -31.35 -2.56 -18.23
N HIS A 365 -30.86 -3.48 -17.41
CA HIS A 365 -31.59 -4.67 -16.98
C HIS A 365 -31.55 -4.80 -15.46
N GLY A 366 -32.62 -5.34 -14.87
CA GLY A 366 -32.61 -5.79 -13.49
C GLY A 366 -31.92 -7.16 -13.34
N VAL A 367 -31.66 -7.57 -12.10
CA VAL A 367 -30.96 -8.82 -11.74
C VAL A 367 -31.63 -10.07 -12.34
N GLY A 368 -32.93 -10.03 -12.64
CA GLY A 368 -33.69 -11.14 -13.21
C GLY A 368 -33.16 -11.70 -14.54
N VAL A 369 -32.34 -10.94 -15.29
CA VAL A 369 -31.71 -11.46 -16.52
C VAL A 369 -30.71 -12.60 -16.25
N LEU A 370 -30.22 -12.73 -15.01
CA LEU A 370 -29.34 -13.81 -14.59
C LEU A 370 -30.06 -15.14 -14.39
N GLU A 371 -31.39 -15.11 -14.29
CA GLU A 371 -32.25 -16.29 -14.07
C GLU A 371 -33.14 -16.62 -15.26
N ALA A 372 -33.10 -15.80 -16.32
CA ALA A 372 -33.87 -16.05 -17.52
C ALA A 372 -33.49 -17.42 -18.12
N GLY A 373 -34.49 -18.24 -18.47
CA GLY A 373 -34.36 -19.67 -18.83
C GLY A 373 -33.63 -20.02 -20.14
N GLY A 374 -32.53 -19.33 -20.46
CA GLY A 374 -31.66 -19.56 -21.61
C GLY A 374 -30.23 -19.93 -21.20
N ALA A 375 -29.25 -19.67 -22.09
CA ALA A 375 -27.84 -19.88 -21.78
C ALA A 375 -27.39 -18.96 -20.64
N ARG A 376 -26.76 -19.55 -19.60
CA ARG A 376 -26.31 -18.80 -18.42
C ARG A 376 -25.41 -17.63 -18.84
N PRO A 377 -25.77 -16.37 -18.52
CA PRO A 377 -24.93 -15.22 -18.84
C PRO A 377 -23.51 -15.31 -18.26
N PHE A 378 -22.57 -14.62 -18.89
CA PHE A 378 -21.30 -14.28 -18.27
C PHE A 378 -21.38 -12.84 -17.75
N VAL A 379 -20.89 -12.60 -16.54
CA VAL A 379 -21.04 -11.28 -15.89
C VAL A 379 -19.69 -10.66 -15.58
N VAL A 380 -19.51 -9.40 -15.97
CA VAL A 380 -18.39 -8.56 -15.52
C VAL A 380 -18.91 -7.63 -14.44
N VAL A 381 -18.49 -7.84 -13.20
CA VAL A 381 -18.87 -6.97 -12.06
C VAL A 381 -17.98 -5.74 -12.07
N ALA A 382 -18.56 -4.58 -12.35
CA ALA A 382 -17.87 -3.31 -12.56
C ALA A 382 -18.56 -2.18 -11.78
N SER A 383 -18.42 -2.20 -10.45
CA SER A 383 -19.11 -1.29 -9.54
C SER A 383 -18.22 -0.86 -8.38
N GLU A 384 -18.51 0.29 -7.77
CA GLU A 384 -17.81 0.74 -6.56
C GLU A 384 -18.07 -0.17 -5.34
N TYR A 385 -19.21 -0.88 -5.34
CA TYR A 385 -19.64 -1.79 -4.27
C TYR A 385 -19.81 -3.22 -4.81
N MET A 386 -18.70 -3.91 -5.05
CA MET A 386 -18.72 -5.23 -5.72
C MET A 386 -19.14 -6.39 -4.80
N HIS A 387 -18.88 -6.30 -3.49
CA HIS A 387 -19.06 -7.43 -2.57
C HIS A 387 -20.51 -7.97 -2.52
N PRO A 388 -21.57 -7.14 -2.38
CA PRO A 388 -22.94 -7.64 -2.39
C PRO A 388 -23.33 -8.30 -3.72
N LYS A 389 -22.85 -7.75 -4.84
CA LYS A 389 -23.09 -8.25 -6.19
C LYS A 389 -22.44 -9.62 -6.41
N ILE A 390 -21.19 -9.79 -5.94
CA ILE A 390 -20.48 -11.07 -5.94
C ILE A 390 -21.23 -12.10 -5.08
N GLN A 391 -21.68 -11.73 -3.88
CA GLN A 391 -22.46 -12.64 -3.02
C GLN A 391 -23.79 -13.03 -3.66
N ALA A 392 -24.45 -12.11 -4.39
CA ALA A 392 -25.66 -12.42 -5.14
C ALA A 392 -25.39 -13.47 -6.23
N LEU A 393 -24.37 -13.25 -7.06
CA LEU A 393 -23.93 -14.22 -8.09
C LEU A 393 -23.64 -15.61 -7.49
N GLN A 394 -22.90 -15.66 -6.39
CA GLN A 394 -22.57 -16.91 -5.72
C GLN A 394 -23.81 -17.64 -5.18
N ARG A 395 -24.78 -16.91 -4.60
CA ARG A 395 -26.07 -17.48 -4.16
C ARG A 395 -26.88 -18.04 -5.32
N MET A 396 -26.75 -17.45 -6.51
CA MET A 396 -27.37 -17.94 -7.76
C MET A 396 -26.57 -19.08 -8.41
N GLY A 397 -25.47 -19.51 -7.79
CA GLY A 397 -24.64 -20.62 -8.26
C GLY A 397 -23.68 -20.25 -9.40
N TYR A 398 -23.38 -18.97 -9.60
CA TYR A 398 -22.34 -18.51 -10.53
C TYR A 398 -20.95 -18.77 -9.92
N ARG A 399 -20.02 -19.26 -10.74
CA ARG A 399 -18.65 -19.55 -10.33
C ARG A 399 -17.67 -18.45 -10.77
N PRO A 400 -16.77 -17.98 -9.89
CA PRO A 400 -15.75 -17.02 -10.26
C PRO A 400 -14.82 -17.59 -11.33
N ARG A 401 -14.39 -16.74 -12.27
CA ARG A 401 -13.53 -17.11 -13.42
C ARG A 401 -14.15 -18.14 -14.36
N GLN A 402 -15.45 -18.37 -14.29
CA GLN A 402 -16.18 -19.29 -15.17
C GLN A 402 -17.51 -18.70 -15.62
N ASP A 403 -18.25 -18.11 -14.69
CA ASP A 403 -19.54 -17.47 -14.96
C ASP A 403 -19.51 -15.96 -14.73
N TYR A 404 -18.53 -15.48 -13.96
CA TYR A 404 -18.31 -14.06 -13.79
C TYR A 404 -16.85 -13.73 -13.56
N GLU A 405 -16.51 -12.49 -13.91
CA GLU A 405 -15.27 -11.83 -13.55
C GLU A 405 -15.56 -10.50 -12.86
N VAL A 406 -14.60 -10.07 -12.08
CA VAL A 406 -14.68 -8.81 -11.35
C VAL A 406 -13.66 -7.89 -11.97
N THR A 407 -14.06 -6.68 -12.37
CA THR A 407 -13.07 -5.68 -12.78
C THR A 407 -12.13 -5.47 -11.60
N ALA A 408 -10.85 -5.78 -11.77
CA ALA A 408 -9.88 -5.26 -10.85
C ALA A 408 -9.85 -3.75 -11.06
N VAL A 409 -10.59 -3.01 -10.23
CA VAL A 409 -10.02 -1.73 -9.80
C VAL A 409 -8.71 -2.14 -9.15
N VAL A 410 -7.61 -1.52 -9.54
CA VAL A 410 -6.41 -1.55 -8.70
C VAL A 410 -6.78 -0.86 -7.38
N LYS A 411 -7.51 -1.54 -6.49
CA LYS A 411 -7.81 -1.13 -5.13
C LYS A 411 -8.05 -2.33 -4.22
N ARG A 412 -7.16 -2.36 -3.22
CA ARG A 412 -7.42 -2.60 -1.80
C ARG A 412 -8.07 -3.94 -1.44
N ASP A 413 -7.25 -4.84 -0.92
CA ASP A 413 -7.60 -5.51 0.32
C ASP A 413 -6.86 -4.78 1.45
N TYR A 414 -7.62 -4.31 2.44
CA TYR A 414 -7.11 -3.80 3.72
C TYR A 414 -6.67 -4.95 4.61
#